data_AF-A0A9X3TWP0-F1
#
_entry.id   AF-A0A9X3TWP0-F1
#
_cell.length_a   1.000
_cell.length_b   1.000
_cell.length_c   1.000
_cell.angle_alpha   90.00
_cell.angle_beta   90.00
_cell.angle_gamma   90.00
#
_symmetry.space_group_name_H-M   'P 1'
#
loop_
_entity.id
_entity.type
_entity.pdbx_description
1 polymer ?
#
loop_
_entity_poly.entity_id
_entity_poly.type
_entity_poly.pdbx_seq_one_letter_code
_entity_poly.pdbx_strand_id
1 'polypeptide(L)'
;MLTDPSFWVAVALLLFFGVLIWKKVPSLIGGALDKQIAGIRREIEQAKALRIEAQTLLARFEQDQKDAAETAKGMLATAEREAKIITDDAARALDELIARRSAMASDKIAQAEAAAIKEVRKVAVEAATAAATRLIASNLGQKDRDTLVSTAIDGLDKRLH
;
A
#
# COMPACT_ATOMS: atom_id res chain seq x y z
N MET A 1 64.50 -6.77 -92.00
CA MET A 1 64.06 -7.15 -90.65
C MET A 1 64.31 -6.06 -89.60
N LEU A 2 65.38 -5.25 -89.68
CA LEU A 2 65.61 -4.11 -88.77
C LEU A 2 64.98 -2.77 -89.23
N THR A 3 64.43 -2.73 -90.45
CA THR A 3 63.75 -1.56 -91.05
C THR A 3 62.22 -1.71 -91.11
N ASP A 4 61.68 -2.75 -90.48
CA ASP A 4 60.23 -3.00 -90.45
C ASP A 4 59.58 -2.13 -89.35
N PRO A 5 58.64 -1.23 -89.68
CA PRO A 5 57.93 -0.43 -88.68
C PRO A 5 57.29 -1.27 -87.56
N SER A 6 56.83 -2.48 -87.87
CA SER A 6 56.25 -3.39 -86.89
C SER A 6 57.26 -3.85 -85.83
N PHE A 7 58.54 -3.98 -86.18
CA PHE A 7 59.61 -4.34 -85.22
C PHE A 7 59.84 -3.21 -84.20
N TRP A 8 59.94 -1.96 -84.66
CA TRP A 8 60.10 -0.81 -83.75
C TRP A 8 58.85 -0.54 -82.90
N VAL A 9 57.65 -0.82 -83.42
CA VAL A 9 56.40 -0.78 -82.63
C VAL A 9 56.42 -1.84 -81.52
N ALA A 10 56.86 -3.07 -81.81
CA ALA A 10 56.98 -4.11 -80.80
C ALA A 10 58.03 -3.76 -79.72
N VAL A 11 59.16 -3.17 -80.10
CA VAL A 11 60.18 -2.68 -79.16
C VAL A 11 59.65 -1.54 -78.29
N ALA A 12 58.92 -0.58 -78.86
CA ALA A 12 58.30 0.52 -78.13
C ALA A 12 57.23 0.03 -77.14
N LEU A 13 56.42 -0.97 -77.52
CA LEU A 13 55.44 -1.61 -76.65
C LEU A 13 56.10 -2.32 -75.46
N LEU A 14 57.18 -3.06 -75.71
CA LEU A 14 57.96 -3.72 -74.67
C LEU A 14 58.60 -2.71 -73.70
N LEU A 15 59.15 -1.62 -74.23
CA LEU A 15 59.67 -0.51 -73.42
C LEU A 15 58.56 0.14 -72.59
N PHE A 16 57.37 0.33 -73.15
CA PHE A 16 56.21 0.88 -72.44
C PHE A 16 55.78 -0.03 -71.28
N PHE A 17 55.60 -1.34 -71.50
CA PHE A 17 55.30 -2.28 -70.43
C PHE A 17 56.43 -2.38 -69.40
N GLY A 18 57.70 -2.33 -69.83
CA GLY A 18 58.86 -2.28 -68.95
C GLY A 18 58.84 -1.06 -68.03
N VAL A 19 58.53 0.13 -68.57
CA VAL A 19 58.38 1.37 -67.79
C VAL A 19 57.17 1.28 -66.85
N LEU A 20 56.04 0.72 -67.27
CA LEU A 20 54.86 0.53 -66.40
C LEU A 20 55.14 -0.41 -65.22
N ILE A 21 55.88 -1.49 -65.45
CA ILE A 21 56.33 -2.41 -64.40
C ILE A 21 57.33 -1.72 -63.48
N TRP A 22 58.30 -0.98 -64.04
CA TRP A 22 59.29 -0.23 -63.25
C TRP A 22 58.65 0.86 -62.39
N LYS A 23 57.62 1.56 -62.91
CA LYS A 23 56.80 2.53 -62.17
C LYS A 23 55.76 1.89 -61.25
N LYS A 24 55.73 0.55 -61.13
CA LYS A 24 54.86 -0.23 -60.23
C LYS A 24 53.37 0.00 -60.42
N VAL A 25 52.92 0.35 -61.63
CA VAL A 25 51.51 0.58 -61.93
C VAL A 25 50.63 -0.63 -61.58
N PRO A 26 51.02 -1.89 -61.87
CA PRO A 26 50.22 -3.06 -61.46
C PRO A 26 50.08 -3.20 -59.94
N SER A 27 51.13 -2.87 -59.19
CA SER A 27 51.11 -2.94 -57.71
C SER A 27 50.23 -1.85 -57.10
N LEU A 28 50.15 -0.66 -57.70
CA LEU A 28 49.27 0.42 -57.25
C LEU A 28 47.79 0.04 -57.43
N ILE A 29 47.46 -0.57 -58.56
CA ILE A 29 46.10 -1.06 -58.83
C ILE A 29 45.74 -2.19 -57.84
N GLY A 30 46.63 -3.17 -57.65
CA GLY A 30 46.43 -4.24 -56.66
C GLY A 30 46.20 -3.71 -55.25
N GLY A 31 47.04 -2.77 -54.79
CA GLY A 31 46.91 -2.16 -53.46
C GLY A 31 45.61 -1.36 -53.28
N ALA A 32 45.11 -0.70 -54.33
CA ALA A 32 43.83 0.00 -54.29
C ALA A 32 42.64 -0.98 -54.15
N LEU A 33 42.67 -2.10 -54.87
CA LEU A 33 41.67 -3.17 -54.75
C LEU A 33 41.73 -3.83 -53.38
N ASP A 34 42.92 -4.14 -52.87
CA ASP A 34 43.12 -4.72 -51.54
C ASP A 34 42.57 -3.82 -50.43
N LYS A 35 42.77 -2.50 -50.57
CA LYS A 35 42.22 -1.51 -49.63
C LYS A 35 40.68 -1.50 -49.65
N GLN A 36 40.07 -1.61 -50.82
CA GLN A 36 38.61 -1.73 -50.94
C GLN A 36 38.11 -3.04 -50.32
N ILE A 37 38.77 -4.17 -50.60
CA ILE A 37 38.40 -5.47 -50.02
C ILE A 37 38.52 -5.42 -48.49
N ALA A 38 39.59 -4.81 -47.96
CA ALA A 38 39.77 -4.64 -46.52
C ALA A 38 38.68 -3.74 -45.90
N GLY A 39 38.27 -2.69 -46.59
CA GLY A 39 37.16 -1.82 -46.19
C GLY A 39 35.83 -2.59 -46.11
N ILE A 40 35.46 -3.27 -47.19
CA ILE A 40 34.23 -4.09 -47.27
C ILE A 40 34.23 -5.17 -46.19
N ARG A 41 35.36 -5.86 -45.97
CA ARG A 41 35.47 -6.86 -44.90
C ARG A 41 35.22 -6.24 -43.52
N ARG A 42 35.78 -5.07 -43.23
CA ARG A 42 35.54 -4.37 -41.95
C ARG A 42 34.07 -3.98 -41.78
N GLU A 43 33.44 -3.45 -42.81
CA GLU A 43 32.01 -3.09 -42.78
C GLU A 43 31.13 -4.32 -42.54
N ILE A 44 31.41 -5.45 -43.20
CA ILE A 44 30.69 -6.70 -42.99
C ILE A 44 30.86 -7.19 -41.55
N GLU A 45 32.07 -7.16 -40.99
CA GLU A 45 32.32 -7.59 -39.61
C GLU A 45 31.63 -6.66 -38.60
N GLN A 46 31.64 -5.34 -38.83
CA GLN A 46 30.90 -4.38 -38.01
C GLN A 46 29.39 -4.61 -38.09
N ALA A 47 28.85 -4.87 -39.29
CA ALA A 47 27.43 -5.16 -39.47
C ALA A 47 27.01 -6.46 -38.75
N LYS A 48 27.87 -7.49 -38.79
CA LYS A 48 27.64 -8.74 -38.03
C LYS A 48 27.69 -8.48 -36.52
N ALA A 49 28.69 -7.75 -36.03
CA ALA A 49 28.80 -7.41 -34.62
C ALA A 49 27.56 -6.64 -34.14
N LEU A 50 27.16 -5.60 -34.88
CA LEU A 50 25.97 -4.81 -34.58
C LEU A 50 24.69 -5.66 -34.57
N ARG A 51 24.57 -6.62 -35.50
CA ARG A 51 23.45 -7.56 -35.51
C ARG A 51 23.43 -8.44 -34.26
N ILE A 52 24.58 -8.95 -33.83
CA ILE A 52 24.69 -9.79 -32.62
C ILE A 52 24.34 -8.97 -31.37
N GLU A 53 24.84 -7.75 -31.27
CA GLU A 53 24.50 -6.83 -30.18
C GLU A 53 23.00 -6.51 -30.14
N ALA A 54 22.39 -6.22 -31.29
CA ALA A 54 20.96 -5.97 -31.39
C ALA A 54 20.13 -7.19 -30.99
N GLN A 55 20.52 -8.40 -31.41
CA GLN A 55 19.86 -9.64 -31.02
C GLN A 55 19.98 -9.92 -29.52
N THR A 56 21.17 -9.67 -28.95
CA THR A 56 21.41 -9.83 -27.52
C THR A 56 20.58 -8.84 -26.71
N LEU A 57 20.52 -7.59 -27.16
CA LEU A 57 19.74 -6.54 -26.52
C LEU A 57 18.23 -6.84 -26.58
N LEU A 58 17.74 -7.33 -27.73
CA LEU A 58 16.35 -7.74 -27.87
C LEU A 58 16.01 -8.89 -26.91
N ALA A 59 16.83 -9.94 -26.87
CA ALA A 59 16.62 -11.07 -25.98
C ALA A 59 16.60 -10.63 -24.49
N ARG A 60 17.48 -9.71 -24.12
CA ARG A 60 17.49 -9.12 -22.78
C ARG A 60 16.20 -8.35 -22.50
N PHE A 61 15.74 -7.49 -23.41
CA PHE A 61 14.49 -6.74 -23.21
C PHE A 61 13.25 -7.64 -23.16
N GLU A 62 13.22 -8.74 -23.91
CA GLU A 62 12.13 -9.72 -23.83
C GLU A 62 12.12 -10.43 -22.47
N GLN A 63 13.30 -10.75 -21.92
CA GLN A 63 13.43 -11.32 -20.59
C GLN A 63 13.03 -10.30 -19.51
N ASP A 64 13.58 -9.08 -19.58
CA ASP A 64 13.26 -8.01 -18.63
C ASP A 64 11.76 -7.69 -18.62
N GLN A 65 11.09 -7.71 -19.79
CA GLN A 65 9.63 -7.54 -19.89
C GLN A 65 8.85 -8.66 -19.20
N LYS A 66 9.27 -9.92 -19.38
CA LYS A 66 8.64 -11.07 -18.72
C LYS A 66 8.82 -10.99 -17.20
N ASP A 67 10.03 -10.69 -16.74
CA ASP A 67 10.35 -10.57 -15.32
C ASP A 67 9.59 -9.41 -14.67
N ALA A 68 9.47 -8.27 -15.37
CA ALA A 68 8.67 -7.14 -14.92
C ALA A 68 7.17 -7.49 -14.84
N ALA A 69 6.64 -8.22 -15.82
CA ALA A 69 5.24 -8.65 -15.82
C ALA A 69 4.95 -9.63 -14.67
N GLU A 70 5.83 -10.59 -14.41
CA GLU A 70 5.70 -11.52 -13.28
C GLU A 70 5.85 -10.81 -11.93
N THR A 71 6.79 -9.87 -11.82
CA THR A 71 6.95 -9.03 -10.63
C THR A 71 5.67 -8.22 -10.36
N ALA A 72 5.11 -7.57 -11.39
CA ALA A 72 3.87 -6.81 -11.26
C ALA A 72 2.68 -7.68 -10.82
N LYS A 73 2.55 -8.90 -11.38
CA LYS A 73 1.54 -9.86 -10.92
C LYS A 73 1.76 -10.26 -9.46
N GLY A 74 3.01 -10.51 -9.05
CA GLY A 74 3.36 -10.83 -7.68
C GLY A 74 3.05 -9.69 -6.70
N MET A 75 3.30 -8.45 -7.11
CA MET A 75 2.94 -7.25 -6.35
C MET A 75 1.43 -7.14 -6.18
N LEU A 76 0.65 -7.31 -7.26
CA LEU A 76 -0.81 -7.25 -7.19
C LEU A 76 -1.38 -8.33 -6.28
N ALA A 77 -0.94 -9.59 -6.43
CA ALA A 77 -1.39 -10.69 -5.58
C ALA A 77 -1.04 -10.48 -4.10
N THR A 78 0.10 -9.84 -3.82
CA THR A 78 0.49 -9.49 -2.44
C THR A 78 -0.37 -8.36 -1.89
N ALA A 79 -0.60 -7.30 -2.66
CA ALA A 79 -1.48 -6.20 -2.28
C ALA A 79 -2.91 -6.67 -2.01
N GLU A 80 -3.46 -7.58 -2.84
CA GLU A 80 -4.78 -8.17 -2.61
C GLU A 80 -4.85 -9.00 -1.32
N ARG A 81 -3.82 -9.81 -1.04
CA ARG A 81 -3.74 -10.57 0.22
C ARG A 81 -3.65 -9.65 1.43
N GLU A 82 -2.80 -8.63 1.38
CA GLU A 82 -2.65 -7.67 2.46
C GLU A 82 -3.93 -6.87 2.68
N ALA A 83 -4.57 -6.41 1.62
CA ALA A 83 -5.86 -5.72 1.69
C ALA A 83 -6.90 -6.60 2.38
N LYS A 84 -6.99 -7.90 2.02
CA LYS A 84 -7.91 -8.84 2.66
C LYS A 84 -7.62 -9.02 4.16
N ILE A 85 -6.35 -9.17 4.53
CA ILE A 85 -5.95 -9.30 5.95
C ILE A 85 -6.37 -8.03 6.72
N ILE A 86 -6.08 -6.85 6.18
CA ILE A 86 -6.43 -5.58 6.80
C ILE A 86 -7.95 -5.45 6.96
N THR A 87 -8.73 -5.83 5.93
CA THR A 87 -10.20 -5.77 6.03
C THR A 87 -10.75 -6.75 7.05
N ASP A 88 -10.21 -7.97 7.11
CA ASP A 88 -10.64 -9.00 8.06
C ASP A 88 -10.29 -8.61 9.51
N ASP A 89 -9.12 -8.00 9.73
CA ASP A 89 -8.70 -7.47 11.02
C ASP A 89 -9.53 -6.27 11.44
N ALA A 90 -9.80 -5.34 10.51
CA ALA A 90 -10.66 -4.18 10.76
C ALA A 90 -12.09 -4.60 11.10
N ALA A 91 -12.65 -5.59 10.40
CA ALA A 91 -13.96 -6.14 10.68
C ALA A 91 -14.03 -6.74 12.10
N ARG A 92 -13.04 -7.57 12.48
CA ARG A 92 -12.95 -8.14 13.83
C ARG A 92 -12.82 -7.07 14.92
N ALA A 93 -11.98 -6.06 14.70
CA ALA A 93 -11.82 -4.96 15.64
C ALA A 93 -13.10 -4.13 15.79
N LEU A 94 -13.83 -3.93 14.68
CA LEU A 94 -15.11 -3.22 14.69
C LEU A 94 -16.17 -3.99 15.46
N ASP A 95 -16.30 -5.30 15.24
CA ASP A 95 -17.25 -6.15 15.97
C ASP A 95 -16.99 -6.12 17.48
N GLU A 96 -15.72 -6.23 17.88
CA GLU A 96 -15.33 -6.15 19.29
C GLU A 96 -15.63 -4.76 19.89
N LEU A 97 -15.41 -3.69 19.12
CA LEU A 97 -15.74 -2.33 19.53
C LEU A 97 -17.25 -2.12 19.67
N ILE A 98 -18.06 -2.66 18.76
CA ILE A 98 -19.52 -2.63 18.81
C ILE A 98 -20.01 -3.40 20.05
N ALA A 99 -19.50 -4.60 20.29
CA ALA A 99 -19.85 -5.41 21.45
C ALA A 99 -19.56 -4.67 22.76
N ARG A 100 -18.37 -4.07 22.88
CA ARG A 100 -17.99 -3.25 24.05
C ARG A 100 -18.91 -2.03 24.21
N ARG A 101 -19.21 -1.31 23.13
CA ARG A 101 -20.10 -0.14 23.17
C ARG A 101 -21.52 -0.53 23.56
N SER A 102 -22.02 -1.66 23.06
CA SER A 102 -23.34 -2.19 23.41
C SER A 102 -23.41 -2.53 24.89
N ALA A 103 -22.41 -3.24 25.43
CA ALA A 103 -22.33 -3.55 26.86
C ALA A 103 -22.31 -2.27 27.72
N MET A 104 -21.47 -1.30 27.39
CA MET A 104 -21.43 -0.02 28.11
C MET A 104 -22.76 0.75 28.05
N ALA A 105 -23.46 0.71 26.91
CA ALA A 105 -24.78 1.33 26.79
C ALA A 105 -25.82 0.61 27.66
N SER A 106 -25.82 -0.72 27.65
CA SER A 106 -26.68 -1.54 28.51
C SER A 106 -26.43 -1.27 29.99
N ASP A 107 -25.17 -1.19 30.42
CA ASP A 107 -24.80 -0.88 31.81
C ASP A 107 -25.27 0.51 32.22
N LYS A 108 -25.15 1.50 31.33
CA LYS A 108 -25.67 2.86 31.58
C LYS A 108 -27.20 2.88 31.71
N ILE A 109 -27.90 2.11 30.88
CA ILE A 109 -29.36 1.97 30.96
C ILE A 109 -29.73 1.34 32.31
N ALA A 110 -29.09 0.24 32.71
CA ALA A 110 -29.36 -0.41 33.97
C ALA A 110 -29.10 0.50 35.18
N GLN A 111 -28.02 1.31 35.14
CA GLN A 111 -27.73 2.32 36.17
C GLN A 111 -28.81 3.41 36.21
N ALA A 112 -29.25 3.90 35.05
CA ALA A 112 -30.31 4.90 34.97
C ALA A 112 -31.67 4.36 35.47
N GLU A 113 -32.00 3.12 35.13
CA GLU A 113 -33.20 2.44 35.63
C GLU A 113 -33.18 2.28 37.15
N ALA A 114 -32.06 1.83 37.71
CA ALA A 114 -31.90 1.71 39.16
C ALA A 114 -32.05 3.07 39.87
N ALA A 115 -31.47 4.13 39.29
CA ALA A 115 -31.62 5.49 39.80
C ALA A 115 -33.08 5.98 39.72
N ALA A 116 -33.77 5.74 38.61
CA ALA A 116 -35.17 6.11 38.44
C ALA A 116 -36.09 5.38 39.44
N ILE A 117 -35.88 4.07 39.64
CA ILE A 117 -36.63 3.29 40.64
C ILE A 117 -36.42 3.85 42.05
N LYS A 118 -35.17 4.21 42.39
CA LYS A 118 -34.86 4.82 43.68
C LYS A 118 -35.58 6.16 43.86
N GLU A 119 -35.64 6.99 42.82
CA GLU A 119 -36.34 8.28 42.86
C GLU A 119 -37.86 8.09 43.03
N VAL A 120 -38.47 7.16 42.28
CA VAL A 120 -39.90 6.85 42.43
C VAL A 120 -40.22 6.37 43.84
N ARG A 121 -39.38 5.50 44.43
CA ARG A 121 -39.55 5.04 45.82
C ARG A 121 -39.45 6.19 46.80
N LYS A 122 -38.51 7.12 46.60
CA LYS A 122 -38.35 8.29 47.45
C LYS A 122 -39.61 9.17 47.42
N VAL A 123 -40.12 9.48 46.22
CA VAL A 123 -41.36 10.25 46.06
C VAL A 123 -42.55 9.53 46.72
N ALA A 124 -42.65 8.21 46.59
CA ALA A 124 -43.71 7.43 47.24
C ALA A 124 -43.63 7.48 48.77
N VAL A 125 -42.42 7.38 49.35
CA VAL A 125 -42.20 7.48 50.80
C VAL A 125 -42.54 8.89 51.29
N GLU A 126 -42.13 9.93 50.58
CA GLU A 126 -42.47 11.33 50.89
C GLU A 126 -43.98 11.56 50.84
N ALA A 127 -44.67 11.04 49.82
CA ALA A 127 -46.13 11.13 49.71
C ALA A 127 -46.84 10.37 50.85
N ALA A 128 -46.40 9.15 51.17
CA ALA A 128 -46.98 8.34 52.24
C ALA A 128 -46.77 8.98 53.63
N THR A 129 -45.57 9.50 53.90
CA THR A 129 -45.27 10.20 55.17
C THR A 129 -46.05 11.50 55.29
N ALA A 130 -46.20 12.27 54.21
CA ALA A 130 -47.04 13.47 54.19
C ALA A 130 -48.53 13.14 54.43
N ALA A 131 -49.04 12.07 53.80
CA ALA A 131 -50.41 11.61 54.01
C ALA A 131 -50.64 11.10 55.45
N ALA A 132 -49.72 10.31 55.99
CA ALA A 132 -49.77 9.85 57.38
C ALA A 132 -49.74 11.03 58.37
N THR A 133 -48.88 12.03 58.14
CA THR A 133 -48.81 13.24 58.97
C THR A 133 -50.14 14.01 58.95
N ARG A 134 -50.76 14.16 57.78
CA ARG A 134 -52.09 14.80 57.66
C ARG A 134 -53.18 14.00 58.38
N LEU A 135 -53.18 12.68 58.24
CA LEU A 135 -54.16 11.81 58.89
C LEU A 135 -54.02 11.82 60.42
N ILE A 136 -52.79 11.82 60.93
CA ILE A 136 -52.49 11.95 62.35
C ILE A 136 -52.97 13.32 62.85
N ALA A 137 -52.65 14.41 62.15
CA ALA A 137 -53.09 15.75 62.52
C ALA A 137 -54.62 15.92 62.51
N SER A 138 -55.33 15.28 61.57
CA SER A 138 -56.80 15.34 61.50
C SER A 138 -57.51 14.49 62.55
N ASN A 139 -56.86 13.43 63.07
CA ASN A 139 -57.45 12.52 64.05
C ASN A 139 -56.97 12.75 65.49
N LEU A 140 -56.01 13.67 65.73
CA LEU A 140 -55.54 13.97 67.09
C LEU A 140 -56.55 14.82 67.88
N GLY A 141 -57.26 14.18 68.80
CA GLY A 141 -58.09 14.84 69.81
C GLY A 141 -57.26 15.48 70.92
N GLN A 142 -57.91 16.30 71.76
CA GLN A 142 -57.26 17.01 72.87
C GLN A 142 -56.68 16.05 73.93
N LYS A 143 -57.37 14.92 74.16
CA LYS A 143 -56.95 13.85 75.09
C LYS A 143 -55.70 13.10 74.63
N ASP A 144 -55.54 12.88 73.32
CA ASP A 144 -54.37 12.22 72.75
C ASP A 144 -53.13 13.12 72.82
N ARG A 145 -53.32 14.45 72.66
CA ARG A 145 -52.24 15.45 72.83
C ARG A 145 -51.71 15.46 74.26
N ASP A 146 -52.60 15.49 75.26
CA ASP A 146 -52.21 15.49 76.66
C ASP A 146 -51.50 14.18 77.06
N THR A 147 -51.95 13.04 76.53
CA THR A 147 -51.31 11.73 76.74
C THR A 147 -49.93 11.65 76.09
N LEU A 148 -49.75 12.21 74.89
CA LEU A 148 -48.45 12.29 74.20
C LEU A 148 -47.46 13.19 74.94
N VAL A 149 -47.92 14.33 75.48
CA VAL A 149 -47.10 15.24 76.28
C VAL A 149 -46.66 14.55 77.58
N SER A 150 -47.57 13.89 78.29
CA SER A 150 -47.22 13.10 79.49
C SER A 150 -46.24 11.97 79.17
N THR A 151 -46.44 11.24 78.08
CA THR A 151 -45.55 10.13 77.68
C THR A 151 -44.17 10.63 77.25
N ALA A 152 -44.08 11.81 76.62
CA ALA A 152 -42.81 12.44 76.28
C ALA A 152 -42.04 12.90 77.54
N ILE A 153 -42.75 13.45 78.53
CA ILE A 153 -42.18 13.85 79.83
C ILE A 153 -41.66 12.61 80.58
N ASP A 154 -42.44 11.53 80.66
CA ASP A 154 -42.02 10.26 81.27
C ASP A 154 -40.85 9.60 80.51
N GLY A 155 -40.81 9.74 79.19
CA GLY A 155 -39.72 9.22 78.35
C GLY A 155 -38.40 9.98 78.52
N LEU A 156 -38.48 11.28 78.83
CA LEU A 156 -37.33 12.12 79.22
C LEU A 156 -36.82 11.73 80.61
N ASP A 157 -37.72 11.52 81.56
CA ASP A 157 -37.40 11.07 82.93
C ASP A 157 -36.67 9.71 82.93
N LYS A 158 -37.17 8.75 82.14
CA LYS A 158 -36.54 7.42 81.96
C LYS A 158 -35.19 7.41 81.25
N ARG A 159 -34.81 8.49 80.56
CA ARG A 159 -33.48 8.64 79.93
C ARG A 159 -32.51 9.48 80.77
N LEU A 160 -33.01 10.13 81.83
CA LEU A 160 -32.24 10.96 82.76
C LEU A 160 -31.97 10.29 84.11
N HIS A 161 -32.48 9.07 84.32
CA HIS A 161 -32.11 8.16 85.40
C HIS A 161 -31.24 7.00 84.89
#